data_AF-A0AAW4KT10-F1
#
_entry.id   AF-A0AAW4KT10-F1
#
_cell.length_a   1.000
_cell.length_b   1.000
_cell.length_c   1.000
_cell.angle_alpha   90.00
_cell.angle_beta   90.00
_cell.angle_gamma   90.00
#
_symmetry.space_group_name_H-M   'P 1'
#
loop_
_entity.id
_entity.type
_entity.pdbx_description
1 polymer ?
#
loop_
_entity_poly.entity_id
_entity_poly.type
_entity_poly.pdbx_seq_one_letter_code
_entity_poly.pdbx_strand_id
1 'polypeptide(L)'
;ATQQVLAKVPFATADEVNAAIDAAHRAFQTWKLTPIGARMRIMLKLQALIREHSKRIAVVLSAEQGKTIADAEGDIFRGLEVVEHACSIGTLQMGEFA
;
A
#
# COMPACT_ATOMS: atom_id res chain seq x y z
N ALA A 1 11.77 16.54 -15.17
CA ALA A 1 13.09 16.64 -15.83
C ALA A 1 13.00 16.85 -17.34
N THR A 2 12.19 16.10 -18.11
CA THR A 2 12.22 16.14 -19.60
C THR A 2 10.91 16.53 -20.31
N GLN A 3 9.78 16.66 -19.59
CA GLN A 3 8.44 16.90 -20.15
C GLN A 3 7.96 15.86 -21.18
N GLN A 4 8.64 14.72 -21.26
CA GLN A 4 8.25 13.61 -22.11
C GLN A 4 7.23 12.72 -21.41
N VAL A 5 6.37 12.07 -22.19
CA VAL A 5 5.40 11.10 -21.68
C VAL A 5 6.16 9.86 -21.18
N LEU A 6 6.02 9.56 -19.89
CA LEU A 6 6.63 8.39 -19.24
C LEU A 6 5.83 7.11 -19.48
N ALA A 7 4.53 7.17 -19.22
CA ALA A 7 3.59 6.06 -19.37
C ALA A 7 2.16 6.60 -19.56
N LYS A 8 1.25 5.72 -20.01
CA LYS A 8 -0.19 5.98 -19.99
C LYS A 8 -0.83 5.03 -18.99
N VAL A 9 -1.72 5.55 -18.16
CA VAL A 9 -2.52 4.78 -17.22
C VAL A 9 -3.99 4.82 -17.66
N PRO A 10 -4.77 3.76 -17.41
CA PRO A 10 -6.21 3.80 -17.69
C PRO A 10 -6.88 4.87 -16.83
N PHE A 11 -7.86 5.57 -17.42
CA PHE A 11 -8.77 6.43 -16.67
C PHE A 11 -10.01 5.63 -16.32
N ALA A 12 -10.20 5.34 -15.03
CA ALA A 12 -11.27 4.46 -14.58
C ALA A 12 -12.65 4.99 -14.99
N THR A 13 -13.48 4.11 -15.54
CA THR A 13 -14.87 4.38 -15.87
C THR A 13 -15.77 4.28 -14.63
N ALA A 14 -16.97 4.86 -14.71
CA ALA A 14 -17.96 4.72 -13.64
C ALA A 14 -18.30 3.24 -13.37
N ASP A 15 -18.37 2.42 -14.42
CA ASP A 15 -18.67 1.00 -14.30
C ASP A 15 -17.55 0.21 -13.60
N GLU A 16 -16.28 0.51 -13.91
CA GLU A 16 -15.14 -0.10 -13.21
C GLU A 16 -15.09 0.30 -11.73
N VAL A 17 -15.42 1.55 -11.41
CA VAL A 17 -15.53 2.02 -10.03
C VAL A 17 -16.65 1.28 -9.29
N ASN A 18 -17.84 1.17 -9.90
CA ASN A 18 -18.96 0.41 -9.33
C ASN A 18 -18.60 -1.07 -9.12
N ALA A 19 -17.92 -1.68 -10.08
CA ALA A 19 -17.45 -3.06 -9.97
C ALA A 19 -16.46 -3.27 -8.82
N ALA A 20 -15.53 -2.31 -8.60
CA ALA A 20 -14.60 -2.35 -7.48
C ALA A 20 -15.30 -2.21 -6.12
N ILE A 21 -16.29 -1.31 -6.02
CA ILE A 21 -17.12 -1.14 -4.83
C ILE A 21 -17.89 -2.43 -4.51
N ASP A 22 -18.56 -3.01 -5.49
CA ASP A 22 -19.30 -4.25 -5.32
C ASP A 22 -18.39 -5.41 -4.91
N ALA A 23 -17.18 -5.50 -5.47
CA ALA A 23 -16.18 -6.48 -5.08
C ALA A 23 -15.76 -6.32 -3.61
N ALA A 24 -15.54 -5.09 -3.16
CA ALA A 24 -15.23 -4.79 -1.76
C ALA A 24 -16.37 -5.18 -0.81
N HIS A 25 -17.63 -4.88 -1.16
CA HIS A 25 -18.80 -5.28 -0.36
C HIS A 25 -18.95 -6.80 -0.25
N ARG A 26 -18.71 -7.53 -1.35
CA ARG A 26 -18.71 -9.00 -1.34
C ARG A 26 -17.58 -9.56 -0.47
N ALA A 27 -16.35 -9.05 -0.65
CA ALA A 27 -15.20 -9.49 0.11
C ALA A 27 -15.35 -9.24 1.62
N PHE A 28 -15.99 -8.13 2.00
CA PHE A 28 -16.23 -7.80 3.41
C PHE A 28 -17.01 -8.88 4.17
N GLN A 29 -17.93 -9.59 3.50
CA GLN A 29 -18.75 -10.61 4.15
C GLN A 29 -17.93 -11.73 4.77
N THR A 30 -16.82 -12.11 4.13
CA THR A 30 -15.90 -13.13 4.63
C THR A 30 -14.68 -12.52 5.32
N TRP A 31 -14.16 -11.40 4.82
CA TRP A 31 -12.96 -10.74 5.34
C TRP A 31 -13.12 -10.26 6.79
N LYS A 32 -14.32 -9.80 7.17
CA LYS A 32 -14.61 -9.39 8.56
C LYS A 32 -14.45 -10.52 9.58
N LEU A 33 -14.56 -11.77 9.12
CA LEU A 33 -14.41 -12.98 9.95
C LEU A 33 -12.96 -13.49 9.96
N THR A 34 -12.05 -12.89 9.17
CA THR A 34 -10.65 -13.32 9.11
C THR A 34 -9.95 -13.09 10.46
N PRO A 35 -9.32 -14.11 11.06
CA PRO A 35 -8.60 -13.98 12.31
C PRO A 35 -7.52 -12.88 12.23
N ILE A 36 -7.34 -12.12 13.33
CA ILE A 36 -6.36 -11.02 13.39
C ILE A 36 -4.95 -11.50 13.00
N GLY A 37 -4.52 -12.66 13.51
CA GLY A 37 -3.19 -13.21 13.17
C GLY A 37 -3.01 -13.50 11.67
N ALA A 38 -4.08 -13.86 10.95
CA ALA A 38 -4.02 -14.04 9.50
C ALA A 38 -3.91 -12.70 8.76
N ARG A 39 -4.62 -11.66 9.22
CA ARG A 39 -4.49 -10.28 8.71
C ARG A 39 -3.09 -9.72 8.93
N MET A 40 -2.52 -9.92 10.11
CA MET A 40 -1.13 -9.55 10.43
C MET A 40 -0.12 -10.20 9.48
N ARG A 41 -0.26 -11.50 9.18
CA ARG A 41 0.65 -12.19 8.23
C ARG A 41 0.63 -11.59 6.83
N ILE A 42 -0.50 -11.05 6.39
CA ILE A 42 -0.58 -10.34 5.09
C ILE A 42 0.21 -9.03 5.14
N MET A 43 0.12 -8.27 6.23
CA MET A 43 0.91 -7.04 6.41
C MET A 43 2.41 -7.32 6.50
N LEU A 44 2.82 -8.40 7.20
CA LEU A 44 4.22 -8.82 7.25
C LEU A 44 4.75 -9.20 5.86
N LYS A 45 3.93 -9.85 5.02
CA LYS A 45 4.30 -10.12 3.63
C LYS A 45 4.43 -8.84 2.81
N LEU A 46 3.53 -7.88 2.99
CA LEU A 46 3.60 -6.57 2.32
C LEU A 46 4.88 -5.82 2.72
N GLN A 47 5.20 -5.79 4.02
CA GLN A 47 6.45 -5.21 4.55
C GLN A 47 7.68 -5.83 3.87
N ALA A 48 7.75 -7.15 3.78
CA ALA A 48 8.86 -7.86 3.14
C ALA A 48 8.98 -7.50 1.66
N LEU A 49 7.86 -7.48 0.92
CA LEU A 49 7.84 -7.13 -0.51
C LEU A 49 8.23 -5.67 -0.78
N ILE A 50 7.81 -4.74 0.08
CA ILE A 50 8.23 -3.35 -0.01
C ILE A 50 9.75 -3.28 0.16
N ARG A 51 10.31 -3.89 1.21
CA ARG A 51 11.77 -3.92 1.45
C ARG A 51 12.55 -4.54 0.28
N GLU A 52 12.06 -5.66 -0.25
CA GLU A 52 12.67 -6.34 -1.40
C GLU A 52 12.70 -5.46 -2.65
N HIS A 53 11.65 -4.67 -2.87
CA HIS A 53 11.48 -3.87 -4.08
C HIS A 53 11.72 -2.37 -3.90
N SER A 54 12.18 -1.90 -2.74
CA SER A 54 12.32 -0.46 -2.43
C SER A 54 13.09 0.30 -3.51
N LYS A 55 14.22 -0.24 -3.98
CA LYS A 55 15.02 0.41 -5.03
C LYS A 55 14.25 0.58 -6.34
N ARG A 56 13.48 -0.45 -6.74
CA ARG A 56 12.66 -0.40 -7.95
C ARG A 56 11.53 0.61 -7.82
N ILE A 57 10.88 0.65 -6.66
CA ILE A 57 9.81 1.61 -6.37
C ILE A 57 10.37 3.04 -6.35
N ALA A 58 11.57 3.25 -5.81
CA ALA A 58 12.22 4.57 -5.75
C ALA A 58 12.51 5.13 -7.14
N VAL A 59 12.97 4.27 -8.06
CA VAL A 59 13.21 4.65 -9.47
C VAL A 59 11.90 5.09 -10.14
N VAL A 60 10.80 4.34 -9.93
CA VAL A 60 9.49 4.71 -10.49
C VAL A 60 9.01 6.03 -9.90
N LEU A 61 9.06 6.19 -8.57
CA LEU A 61 8.62 7.40 -7.89
C LEU A 61 9.43 8.64 -8.29
N SER A 62 10.75 8.49 -8.47
CA SER A 62 11.62 9.54 -8.97
C SER A 62 11.30 9.91 -10.42
N ALA A 63 11.03 8.92 -11.28
CA ALA A 63 10.64 9.17 -12.67
C ALA A 63 9.29 9.91 -12.78
N GLU A 64 8.33 9.58 -11.92
CA GLU A 64 6.99 10.18 -11.92
C GLU A 64 6.96 11.60 -11.32
N GLN A 65 7.68 11.82 -10.21
CA GLN A 65 7.60 13.08 -9.45
C GLN A 65 8.79 14.02 -9.64
N GLY A 66 9.87 13.55 -10.29
CA GLY A 66 11.06 14.36 -10.54
C GLY A 66 11.95 14.63 -9.32
N LYS A 67 11.72 13.91 -8.22
CA LYS A 67 12.56 13.98 -6.99
C LYS A 67 13.86 13.20 -7.16
N THR A 68 14.85 13.43 -6.30
CA THR A 68 16.06 12.61 -6.29
C THR A 68 15.74 11.17 -5.83
N ILE A 69 16.57 10.20 -6.21
CA ILE A 69 16.40 8.81 -5.74
C ILE A 69 16.47 8.73 -4.22
N ALA A 70 17.36 9.50 -3.58
CA ALA A 70 17.47 9.54 -2.13
C ALA A 70 16.17 10.04 -1.46
N ASP A 71 15.55 11.08 -2.01
CA ASP A 71 14.25 11.57 -1.51
C ASP A 71 13.14 10.53 -1.70
N ALA A 72 13.13 9.83 -2.85
CA ALA A 72 12.18 8.76 -3.12
C ALA A 72 12.35 7.56 -2.18
N GLU A 73 13.59 7.18 -1.85
CA GLU A 73 13.89 6.15 -0.86
C GLU A 73 13.40 6.56 0.53
N GLY A 74 13.55 7.83 0.90
CA GLY A 74 13.00 8.38 2.14
C GLY A 74 11.47 8.31 2.22
N ASP A 75 10.76 8.55 1.11
CA ASP A 75 9.30 8.41 1.06
C ASP A 75 8.85 6.95 1.22
N ILE A 76 9.54 6.02 0.56
CA ILE A 76 9.24 4.59 0.67
C ILE A 76 9.52 4.08 2.08
N PHE A 77 10.60 4.57 2.70
CA PHE A 77 10.91 4.26 4.10
C PHE A 77 9.79 4.72 5.03
N ARG A 78 9.31 5.97 4.88
CA ARG A 78 8.16 6.46 5.66
C ARG A 78 6.88 5.67 5.42
N GLY A 79 6.60 5.28 4.17
CA GLY A 79 5.47 4.42 3.84
C GLY A 79 5.59 3.03 4.46
N LEU A 80 6.80 2.48 4.52
CA LEU A 80 7.09 1.20 5.16
C LEU A 80 6.82 1.27 6.67
N GLU A 81 7.19 2.34 7.36
CA GLU A 81 6.90 2.53 8.80
C GLU A 81 5.40 2.43 9.10
N VAL A 82 4.54 2.94 8.21
CA VAL A 82 3.06 2.81 8.34
C VAL A 82 2.62 1.35 8.24
N VAL A 83 3.20 0.60 7.30
CA VAL A 83 2.92 -0.85 7.14
C VAL A 83 3.42 -1.63 8.36
N GLU A 84 4.56 -1.27 8.91
CA GLU A 84 5.13 -1.89 10.11
C GLU A 84 4.27 -1.63 11.34
N HIS A 85 3.78 -0.42 11.51
CA HIS A 85 2.82 -0.10 12.55
C HIS A 85 1.54 -0.95 12.42
N ALA A 86 1.03 -1.11 11.19
CA ALA A 86 -0.14 -1.94 10.92
C ALA A 86 0.08 -3.44 11.18
N CYS A 87 1.31 -3.95 11.18
CA CYS A 87 1.59 -5.32 11.63
C CYS A 87 1.23 -5.53 13.11
N SER A 88 1.22 -4.48 13.93
CA SER A 88 0.81 -4.53 15.34
C SER A 88 -0.70 -4.51 15.55
N ILE A 89 -1.51 -4.75 14.50
CA ILE A 89 -2.99 -4.69 14.54
C ILE A 89 -3.64 -5.46 15.70
N GLY A 90 -3.00 -6.53 16.19
CA GLY A 90 -3.50 -7.28 17.34
C GLY A 90 -3.54 -6.45 18.63
N THR A 91 -2.49 -5.70 18.92
CA THR A 91 -2.42 -4.84 20.11
C THR A 91 -3.20 -3.55 19.89
N LEU A 92 -3.18 -2.99 18.68
CA LEU A 92 -3.90 -1.75 18.34
C LEU A 92 -5.43 -1.86 18.48
N GLN A 93 -6.00 -3.07 18.44
CA GLN A 93 -7.44 -3.31 18.58
C GLN A 93 -7.89 -3.57 20.02
N MET A 94 -6.96 -3.65 20.99
CA MET A 94 -7.31 -3.99 22.37
C MET A 94 -8.05 -2.86 23.11
N GLY A 95 -8.09 -1.65 22.54
CA GLY A 95 -8.86 -0.54 23.10
C GLY A 95 -8.37 -0.07 24.46
N GLU A 96 -7.08 -0.31 24.79
CA GLU A 96 -6.48 0.18 26.02
C GLU A 96 -6.56 1.71 26.06
N PHE A 97 -7.19 2.23 27.11
CA PHE A 97 -7.24 3.66 27.38
C PHE A 97 -5.90 4.07 28.02
N ALA A 98 -5.32 5.16 27.51
CA ALA A 98 -4.20 5.84 28.16
C ALA A 98 -4.63 6.46 29.50
#